data_AF-A0A953P1I4-F1
#
_entry.id   AF-A0A953P1I4-F1
#
_cell.length_a   1.000
_cell.length_b   1.000
_cell.length_c   1.000
_cell.angle_alpha   90.00
_cell.angle_beta   90.00
_cell.angle_gamma   90.00
#
_symmetry.space_group_name_H-M   'P 1'
#
loop_
_entity.id
_entity.type
_entity.pdbx_description
1 polymer ?
#
loop_
_entity_poly.entity_id
_entity_poly.type
_entity_poly.pdbx_seq_one_letter_code
_entity_poly.pdbx_strand_id
1 'polypeptide(L)'
;MKKLGFALLALSTLSLGQGTQPPANPQASGPQIQVQNVKHAQGLNYTPTDDDMYCSGFITTAKVSDSRYIVGGLDSFWETHFAGPSDRIFIHGSGFNVGDKFQIVRPVRNLNEYAPFAAQKSLIRQSGQPYFELGTVKVLDVQKNIAIVAPELSCGEMLPGDLAVPLEKRETPVFRKVTLQPFTVPNGKVTGRIIMGDWFESVGGAKSKVYLNIGSDKGLKVGDYLRVTRTYDYMYHDPEMGLTFKGRPYTDDQHHTPKITGASFREVPRHTLGDMVVLHVHPRSATAMIVTSLQEIQVGDSVELMDVSDAPVVTVPPSPAVTMETAAPVLPSPPTIACVASPVSVRVGESSTITCDTTSPDNRPLTVRFTANGGKITYSNNKATLDTADTGSGPINVRAMAMDDRNLSASTSVTVNVEPPVAMGPPVPKKLNELEFKPKSAYVDNRAKAVLDDVALRMQQDPSSTLVLIGSSQAGESPSLAAQRAQNASTYLSKSKGIDSKRITTRTGAEPVRAVEVWNVPAGATMPPQK
;
A
#
# COMPACT_ATOMS: atom_id res chain seq x y z
N MET A 1 -49.46 69.46 -48.90
CA MET A 1 -48.99 70.44 -49.90
C MET A 1 -48.05 69.74 -50.87
N LYS A 2 -48.43 69.70 -52.17
CA LYS A 2 -47.62 69.51 -53.42
C LYS A 2 -46.78 68.22 -53.54
N LYS A 3 -46.76 67.42 -54.62
CA LYS A 3 -47.39 67.32 -55.96
C LYS A 3 -47.12 65.86 -56.44
N LEU A 4 -48.11 65.12 -56.91
CA LEU A 4 -48.31 64.65 -58.30
C LEU A 4 -47.07 64.33 -59.15
N GLY A 5 -47.03 63.11 -59.69
CA GLY A 5 -46.23 62.69 -60.86
C GLY A 5 -46.60 61.26 -61.32
N PHE A 6 -47.40 61.17 -62.38
CA PHE A 6 -47.89 59.97 -63.08
C PHE A 6 -47.22 59.90 -64.47
N ALA A 7 -46.81 58.70 -64.95
CA ALA A 7 -46.75 58.23 -66.37
C ALA A 7 -45.81 57.00 -66.47
N LEU A 8 -46.20 55.76 -66.87
CA LEU A 8 -46.67 55.21 -68.17
C LEU A 8 -45.66 55.39 -69.34
N LEU A 9 -44.91 54.34 -69.71
CA LEU A 9 -45.14 53.41 -70.85
C LEU A 9 -43.87 52.64 -71.32
N ALA A 10 -44.06 51.34 -71.58
CA ALA A 10 -43.51 50.45 -72.62
C ALA A 10 -42.01 50.44 -73.03
N LEU A 11 -41.42 49.24 -73.14
CA LEU A 11 -40.69 48.74 -74.33
C LEU A 11 -40.34 47.24 -74.12
N SER A 12 -41.00 46.34 -74.86
CA SER A 12 -40.45 45.59 -76.01
C SER A 12 -39.99 44.17 -75.64
N THR A 13 -40.77 43.19 -76.11
CA THR A 13 -40.42 41.78 -76.26
C THR A 13 -39.22 41.62 -77.20
N LEU A 14 -38.15 40.98 -76.74
CA LEU A 14 -37.17 40.35 -77.61
C LEU A 14 -36.90 38.93 -77.11
N SER A 15 -37.15 38.00 -78.02
CA SER A 15 -36.96 36.57 -77.97
C SER A 15 -35.49 36.20 -77.75
N LEU A 16 -35.23 35.39 -76.72
CA LEU A 16 -34.03 34.55 -76.66
C LEU A 16 -34.47 33.10 -76.80
N GLY A 17 -33.95 32.48 -77.87
CA GLY A 17 -34.34 31.17 -78.34
C GLY A 17 -34.10 30.06 -77.32
N GLN A 18 -34.91 29.02 -77.45
CA GLN A 18 -34.68 27.72 -76.84
C GLN A 18 -33.38 27.14 -77.43
N GLY A 19 -32.25 27.44 -76.79
CA GLY A 19 -31.07 26.62 -76.89
C GLY A 19 -31.31 25.37 -76.05
N THR A 20 -31.62 24.26 -76.70
CA THR A 20 -31.59 22.93 -76.08
C THR A 20 -30.16 22.67 -75.60
N GLN A 21 -29.89 22.88 -74.31
CA GLN A 21 -28.69 22.33 -73.70
C GLN A 21 -28.77 20.81 -73.80
N PRO A 22 -27.74 20.13 -74.33
CA PRO A 22 -27.64 18.68 -74.24
C PRO A 22 -27.71 18.28 -72.76
N PRO A 23 -28.32 17.13 -72.41
CA PRO A 23 -28.31 16.68 -71.03
C PRO A 23 -26.85 16.60 -70.55
N ALA A 24 -26.58 17.26 -69.42
CA ALA A 24 -25.30 17.13 -68.76
C ALA A 24 -25.08 15.63 -68.46
N ASN A 25 -24.04 15.07 -69.09
CA ASN A 25 -23.52 13.77 -68.71
C ASN A 25 -23.35 13.73 -67.19
N PRO A 26 -23.68 12.62 -66.50
CA PRO A 26 -23.32 12.45 -65.11
C PRO A 26 -21.81 12.67 -65.00
N GLN A 27 -21.40 13.79 -64.39
CA GLN A 27 -20.00 14.06 -64.16
C GLN A 27 -19.46 12.90 -63.34
N ALA A 28 -18.49 12.21 -63.95
CA ALA A 28 -17.70 11.18 -63.35
C ALA A 28 -17.33 11.59 -61.93
N SER A 29 -17.62 10.70 -60.98
CA SER A 29 -17.15 10.78 -59.61
C SER A 29 -15.70 11.25 -59.62
N GLY A 30 -15.45 12.46 -59.10
CA GLY A 30 -14.10 12.97 -58.92
C GLY A 30 -13.24 11.93 -58.19
N PRO A 31 -11.90 11.94 -58.39
CA PRO A 31 -11.03 10.95 -57.79
C PRO A 31 -11.32 10.86 -56.29
N GLN A 32 -11.86 9.71 -55.88
CA GLN A 32 -12.09 9.39 -54.48
C GLN A 32 -10.73 9.52 -53.79
N ILE A 33 -10.55 10.57 -52.98
CA ILE A 33 -9.39 10.65 -52.11
C ILE A 33 -9.49 9.41 -51.23
N GLN A 34 -8.63 8.42 -51.48
CA GLN A 34 -8.48 7.28 -50.59
C GLN A 34 -7.89 7.84 -49.29
N VAL A 35 -8.76 8.27 -48.38
CA VAL A 35 -8.40 8.42 -46.98
C VAL A 35 -7.87 7.06 -46.57
N GLN A 36 -6.57 6.96 -46.34
CA GLN A 36 -5.95 5.73 -45.87
C GLN A 36 -6.70 5.34 -44.59
N ASN A 37 -7.55 4.32 -44.70
CA ASN A 37 -8.17 3.72 -43.52
C ASN A 37 -7.02 3.29 -42.63
N VAL A 38 -6.93 3.85 -41.43
CA VAL A 38 -6.00 3.37 -40.42
C VAL A 38 -6.49 1.98 -40.04
N LYS A 39 -5.97 0.97 -40.75
CA LYS A 39 -6.13 -0.42 -40.36
C LYS A 39 -5.47 -0.56 -39.01
N HIS A 40 -6.14 -1.23 -38.07
CA HIS A 40 -5.57 -1.56 -36.76
C HIS A 40 -4.09 -1.89 -36.88
N ALA A 41 -3.28 -1.38 -35.94
CA ALA A 41 -2.03 -2.02 -35.62
C ALA A 41 -2.30 -3.53 -35.52
N GLN A 42 -1.59 -4.31 -36.33
CA GLN A 42 -1.81 -5.74 -36.40
C GLN A 42 -1.53 -6.35 -35.03
N GLY A 43 -2.61 -6.67 -34.30
CA GLY A 43 -2.55 -7.29 -32.96
C GLY A 43 -3.39 -6.56 -31.90
N LEU A 44 -4.74 -6.63 -31.99
CA LEU A 44 -5.54 -6.45 -30.78
C LEU A 44 -5.38 -7.73 -29.95
N ASN A 45 -4.44 -7.71 -28.99
CA ASN A 45 -4.20 -8.83 -28.08
C ASN A 45 -4.98 -8.73 -26.76
N TYR A 46 -5.94 -7.79 -26.65
CA TYR A 46 -6.63 -7.51 -25.39
C TYR A 46 -8.14 -7.35 -25.64
N THR A 47 -8.88 -8.42 -25.38
CA THR A 47 -10.35 -8.41 -25.22
C THR A 47 -10.70 -8.14 -23.74
N PRO A 48 -11.89 -7.62 -23.42
CA PRO A 48 -12.34 -7.54 -22.03
C PRO A 48 -12.17 -8.89 -21.33
N THR A 49 -11.47 -8.88 -20.21
CA THR A 49 -11.30 -10.03 -19.33
C THR A 49 -12.38 -10.05 -18.25
N ASP A 50 -12.49 -11.16 -17.51
CA ASP A 50 -13.36 -11.19 -16.33
C ASP A 50 -12.94 -10.11 -15.31
N ASP A 51 -11.64 -9.86 -15.15
CA ASP A 51 -11.13 -8.78 -14.30
C ASP A 51 -11.63 -7.42 -14.79
N ASP A 52 -11.62 -7.15 -16.10
CA ASP A 52 -12.18 -5.91 -16.65
C ASP A 52 -13.68 -5.79 -16.37
N MET A 53 -14.41 -6.90 -16.28
CA MET A 53 -15.84 -6.90 -15.96
C MET A 53 -16.13 -6.61 -14.48
N TYR A 54 -15.20 -6.91 -13.56
CA TYR A 54 -15.39 -6.73 -12.10
C TYR A 54 -14.48 -5.65 -11.47
N CYS A 55 -13.62 -5.03 -12.27
CA CYS A 55 -12.73 -3.92 -11.90
C CYS A 55 -12.99 -2.70 -12.80
N SER A 56 -14.26 -2.34 -12.98
CA SER A 56 -14.64 -1.24 -13.90
C SER A 56 -15.39 -0.11 -13.23
N GLY A 57 -15.97 -0.36 -12.05
CA GLY A 57 -16.78 0.60 -11.33
C GLY A 57 -18.07 0.96 -12.06
N PHE A 58 -18.88 1.82 -11.46
CA PHE A 58 -20.15 2.24 -12.04
C PHE A 58 -20.68 3.54 -11.43
N ILE A 59 -21.61 4.16 -12.14
CA ILE A 59 -22.45 5.24 -11.61
C ILE A 59 -23.89 4.74 -11.64
N THR A 60 -24.64 4.89 -10.56
CA THR A 60 -26.04 4.45 -10.51
C THR A 60 -26.92 5.36 -9.67
N THR A 61 -28.19 5.49 -10.06
CA THR A 61 -29.22 6.13 -9.24
C THR A 61 -29.84 5.18 -8.22
N ALA A 62 -29.63 3.86 -8.35
CA ALA A 62 -30.13 2.88 -7.41
C ALA A 62 -29.36 2.99 -6.09
N LYS A 63 -30.05 2.84 -4.95
CA LYS A 63 -29.39 2.78 -3.65
C LYS A 63 -28.61 1.46 -3.55
N VAL A 64 -27.29 1.56 -3.47
CA VAL A 64 -26.45 0.43 -3.08
C VAL A 64 -26.62 0.20 -1.58
N SER A 65 -26.84 -1.06 -1.18
CA SER A 65 -27.08 -1.39 0.22
C SER A 65 -25.84 -1.13 1.07
N ASP A 66 -26.04 -0.42 2.17
CA ASP A 66 -25.07 -0.14 3.23
C ASP A 66 -25.17 -1.14 4.40
N SER A 67 -26.02 -2.16 4.27
CA SER A 67 -26.26 -3.16 5.32
C SER A 67 -25.10 -4.12 5.56
N ARG A 68 -24.16 -4.20 4.61
CA ARG A 68 -22.98 -5.06 4.66
C ARG A 68 -21.75 -4.23 4.33
N TYR A 69 -20.79 -4.20 5.25
CA TYR A 69 -19.59 -3.38 5.09
C TYR A 69 -18.39 -3.99 5.81
N ILE A 70 -17.19 -3.70 5.31
CA ILE A 70 -15.94 -4.11 5.93
C ILE A 70 -15.78 -3.40 7.27
N VAL A 71 -15.57 -4.14 8.34
CA VAL A 71 -15.23 -3.58 9.67
C VAL A 71 -13.74 -3.62 9.97
N GLY A 72 -12.99 -4.47 9.26
CA GLY A 72 -11.57 -4.67 9.45
C GLY A 72 -11.13 -6.00 8.87
N GLY A 73 -10.03 -6.54 9.39
CA GLY A 73 -9.49 -7.85 9.06
C GLY A 73 -8.62 -8.40 10.19
N LEU A 74 -8.06 -9.59 9.99
CA LEU A 74 -7.25 -10.28 11.00
C LEU A 74 -6.08 -9.42 11.49
N ASP A 75 -5.43 -8.70 10.58
CA ASP A 75 -4.29 -7.83 10.87
C ASP A 75 -4.68 -6.36 11.13
N SER A 76 -5.95 -6.08 11.45
CA SER A 76 -6.45 -4.72 11.69
C SER A 76 -5.74 -3.93 12.81
N PHE A 77 -4.95 -4.60 13.65
CA PHE A 77 -4.10 -3.91 14.62
C PHE A 77 -2.89 -3.22 13.99
N TRP A 78 -2.41 -3.73 12.85
CA TRP A 78 -1.20 -3.27 12.17
C TRP A 78 -1.49 -2.57 10.84
N GLU A 79 -2.60 -2.90 10.17
CA GLU A 79 -2.92 -2.40 8.84
C GLU A 79 -4.44 -2.20 8.64
N THR A 80 -4.82 -1.24 7.79
CA THR A 80 -6.22 -0.99 7.42
C THR A 80 -6.51 -1.21 5.94
N HIS A 81 -5.51 -1.63 5.16
CA HIS A 81 -5.58 -1.87 3.72
C HIS A 81 -5.51 -3.37 3.45
N PHE A 82 -6.46 -3.89 2.68
CA PHE A 82 -6.52 -5.32 2.38
C PHE A 82 -6.64 -5.53 0.87
N ALA A 83 -5.84 -6.43 0.32
CA ALA A 83 -5.83 -6.75 -1.09
C ALA A 83 -5.24 -8.14 -1.40
N GLY A 84 -4.53 -8.75 -0.44
CA GLY A 84 -3.87 -10.03 -0.64
C GLY A 84 -4.85 -11.21 -0.51
N PRO A 85 -4.65 -12.31 -1.26
CA PRO A 85 -5.48 -13.52 -1.13
C PRO A 85 -5.31 -14.21 0.25
N SER A 86 -4.22 -13.91 0.96
CA SER A 86 -3.98 -14.33 2.34
C SER A 86 -4.79 -13.53 3.37
N ASP A 87 -5.29 -12.35 2.99
CA ASP A 87 -6.01 -11.48 3.92
C ASP A 87 -7.29 -12.15 4.39
N ARG A 88 -7.65 -11.87 5.64
CA ARG A 88 -8.90 -12.31 6.25
C ARG A 88 -9.66 -11.07 6.64
N ILE A 89 -10.61 -10.70 5.80
CA ILE A 89 -11.40 -9.48 5.94
C ILE A 89 -12.68 -9.83 6.68
N PHE A 90 -13.09 -8.96 7.60
CA PHE A 90 -14.29 -9.09 8.38
C PHE A 90 -15.37 -8.16 7.81
N ILE A 91 -16.47 -8.75 7.33
CA ILE A 91 -17.63 -8.01 6.81
C ILE A 91 -18.74 -8.10 7.84
N HIS A 92 -19.17 -6.96 8.36
CA HIS A 92 -20.36 -6.87 9.19
C HIS A 92 -21.62 -6.95 8.35
N GLY A 93 -22.64 -7.63 8.87
CA GLY A 93 -23.97 -7.70 8.24
C GLY A 93 -24.69 -9.00 8.59
N SER A 94 -25.67 -9.37 7.78
CA SER A 94 -26.43 -10.62 7.95
C SER A 94 -26.70 -11.31 6.61
N GLY A 95 -27.13 -12.57 6.68
CA GLY A 95 -27.48 -13.38 5.50
C GLY A 95 -26.27 -13.83 4.70
N PHE A 96 -25.17 -14.19 5.38
CA PHE A 96 -24.00 -14.79 4.77
C PHE A 96 -24.05 -16.31 4.89
N ASN A 97 -23.66 -17.01 3.82
CA ASN A 97 -23.38 -18.43 3.84
C ASN A 97 -21.92 -18.66 3.41
N VAL A 98 -21.29 -19.70 3.96
CA VAL A 98 -19.95 -20.10 3.55
C VAL A 98 -19.96 -20.45 2.06
N GLY A 99 -19.02 -19.87 1.31
CA GLY A 99 -18.92 -20.02 -0.14
C GLY A 99 -19.61 -18.91 -0.94
N ASP A 100 -20.44 -18.07 -0.32
CA ASP A 100 -21.02 -16.90 -0.99
C ASP A 100 -19.93 -15.96 -1.48
N LYS A 101 -20.19 -15.28 -2.61
CA LYS A 101 -19.28 -14.29 -3.18
C LYS A 101 -19.90 -12.90 -3.14
N PHE A 102 -19.06 -11.91 -2.84
CA PHE A 102 -19.45 -10.51 -2.77
C PHE A 102 -18.51 -9.67 -3.62
N GLN A 103 -19.05 -8.67 -4.31
CA GLN A 103 -18.27 -7.57 -4.87
C GLN A 103 -18.10 -6.51 -3.78
N ILE A 104 -16.87 -6.04 -3.60
CA ILE A 104 -16.56 -4.91 -2.72
C ILE A 104 -16.59 -3.64 -3.54
N VAL A 105 -17.40 -2.68 -3.09
CA VAL A 105 -17.62 -1.40 -3.76
C VAL A 105 -17.47 -0.23 -2.78
N ARG A 106 -16.90 0.87 -3.25
CA ARG A 106 -16.73 2.09 -2.46
C ARG A 106 -17.53 3.23 -3.08
N PRO A 107 -18.48 3.87 -2.37
CA PRO A 107 -19.06 5.11 -2.84
C PRO A 107 -17.99 6.20 -2.85
N VAL A 108 -17.79 6.85 -4.00
CA VAL A 108 -16.71 7.83 -4.17
C VAL A 108 -17.23 9.21 -4.57
N ARG A 109 -16.45 10.23 -4.18
CA ARG A 109 -16.64 11.61 -4.61
C ARG A 109 -15.28 12.19 -4.96
N ASN A 110 -15.18 12.82 -6.12
CA ASN A 110 -13.95 13.50 -6.51
C ASN A 110 -13.73 14.70 -5.57
N LEU A 111 -12.60 14.70 -4.86
CA LEU A 111 -12.20 15.82 -4.00
C LEU A 111 -11.61 16.98 -4.81
N ASN A 112 -11.13 16.71 -6.02
CA ASN A 112 -10.71 17.75 -6.93
C ASN A 112 -11.95 18.48 -7.47
N GLU A 113 -12.05 19.76 -7.14
CA GLU A 113 -13.15 20.59 -7.61
C GLU A 113 -12.99 21.04 -9.07
N TYR A 114 -11.83 20.79 -9.68
CA TYR A 114 -11.60 21.03 -11.10
C TYR A 114 -12.55 20.17 -11.94
N ALA A 115 -13.30 20.81 -12.82
CA ALA A 115 -14.17 20.15 -13.79
C ALA A 115 -13.61 20.40 -15.20
N PRO A 116 -13.15 19.36 -15.92
CA PRO A 116 -12.66 19.50 -17.30
C PRO A 116 -13.65 20.20 -18.24
N PHE A 117 -14.95 20.15 -17.96
CA PHE A 117 -15.95 20.90 -18.71
C PHE A 117 -17.12 21.36 -17.83
N ALA A 118 -17.76 22.48 -18.22
CA ALA A 118 -18.70 23.22 -17.39
C ALA A 118 -19.87 22.39 -16.82
N ALA A 119 -20.40 21.43 -17.60
CA ALA A 119 -21.57 20.64 -17.21
C ALA A 119 -21.25 19.36 -16.42
N GLN A 120 -19.97 19.00 -16.23
CA GLN A 120 -19.56 17.68 -15.74
C GLN A 120 -20.21 17.33 -14.39
N LYS A 121 -20.07 18.19 -13.38
CA LYS A 121 -20.61 17.95 -12.02
C LYS A 121 -22.13 17.73 -12.05
N SER A 122 -22.85 18.46 -12.90
CA SER A 122 -24.31 18.30 -13.06
C SER A 122 -24.65 16.97 -13.71
N LEU A 123 -23.93 16.57 -14.76
CA LEU A 123 -24.14 15.30 -15.44
C LEU A 123 -23.84 14.09 -14.54
N ILE A 124 -22.79 14.15 -13.72
CA ILE A 124 -22.51 13.10 -12.73
C ILE A 124 -23.69 12.98 -11.74
N ARG A 125 -24.16 14.10 -11.17
CA ARG A 125 -25.32 14.08 -10.24
C ARG A 125 -26.59 13.52 -10.87
N GLN A 126 -26.85 13.82 -12.14
CA GLN A 126 -28.02 13.31 -12.87
C GLN A 126 -27.91 11.80 -13.16
N SER A 127 -26.68 11.32 -13.37
CA SER A 127 -26.35 9.92 -13.65
C SER A 127 -26.38 9.05 -12.39
N GLY A 128 -26.04 9.64 -11.23
CA GLY A 128 -26.17 8.99 -9.91
C GLY A 128 -24.91 9.08 -9.05
N GLN A 129 -24.80 8.17 -8.08
CA GLN A 129 -23.65 8.05 -7.18
C GLN A 129 -22.57 7.18 -7.86
N PRO A 130 -21.32 7.66 -7.99
CA PRO A 130 -20.20 6.85 -8.44
C PRO A 130 -19.74 5.85 -7.38
N TYR A 131 -19.38 4.66 -7.82
CA TYR A 131 -18.77 3.60 -7.03
C TYR A 131 -17.54 3.04 -7.74
N PHE A 132 -16.45 2.87 -7.01
CA PHE A 132 -15.33 2.06 -7.47
C PHE A 132 -15.53 0.61 -7.04
N GLU A 133 -15.19 -0.31 -7.94
CA GLU A 133 -15.14 -1.74 -7.67
C GLU A 133 -13.72 -2.09 -7.21
N LEU A 134 -13.60 -2.59 -5.98
CA LEU A 134 -12.30 -2.84 -5.35
C LEU A 134 -11.87 -4.30 -5.46
N GLY A 135 -12.80 -5.20 -5.75
CA GLY A 135 -12.52 -6.60 -5.96
C GLY A 135 -13.68 -7.51 -5.57
N THR A 136 -13.46 -8.81 -5.67
CA THR A 136 -14.41 -9.84 -5.23
C THR A 136 -13.84 -10.62 -4.07
N VAL A 137 -14.70 -11.02 -3.15
CA VAL A 137 -14.34 -11.80 -1.97
C VAL A 137 -15.23 -13.03 -1.85
N LYS A 138 -14.71 -14.08 -1.24
CA LYS A 138 -15.46 -15.29 -0.92
C LYS A 138 -15.56 -15.49 0.59
N VAL A 139 -16.75 -15.82 1.07
CA VAL A 139 -17.02 -16.13 2.47
C VAL A 139 -16.38 -17.46 2.83
N LEU A 140 -15.50 -17.43 3.83
CA LEU A 140 -14.82 -18.61 4.37
C LEU A 140 -15.49 -19.14 5.64
N ASP A 141 -15.95 -18.22 6.50
CA ASP A 141 -16.62 -18.54 7.77
C ASP A 141 -17.62 -17.43 8.14
N VAL A 142 -18.60 -17.76 8.97
CA VAL A 142 -19.63 -16.81 9.44
C VAL A 142 -19.79 -16.94 10.95
N GLN A 143 -19.53 -15.84 11.66
CA GLN A 143 -19.63 -15.77 13.11
C GLN A 143 -20.61 -14.65 13.51
N LYS A 144 -21.82 -15.06 13.92
CA LYS A 144 -22.91 -14.13 14.28
C LYS A 144 -23.22 -13.19 13.10
N ASN A 145 -22.88 -11.90 13.25
CA ASN A 145 -23.12 -10.85 12.26
C ASN A 145 -21.83 -10.45 11.52
N ILE A 146 -20.80 -11.30 11.54
CA ILE A 146 -19.53 -11.10 10.84
C ILE A 146 -19.30 -12.26 9.89
N ALA A 147 -19.06 -11.98 8.61
CA ALA A 147 -18.46 -12.92 7.68
C ALA A 147 -16.94 -12.72 7.65
N ILE A 148 -16.19 -13.81 7.72
CA ILE A 148 -14.75 -13.84 7.47
C ILE A 148 -14.57 -14.22 6.00
N VAL A 149 -13.94 -13.35 5.23
CA VAL A 149 -13.80 -13.50 3.79
C VAL A 149 -12.34 -13.41 3.36
N ALA A 150 -12.03 -13.99 2.20
CA ALA A 150 -10.75 -13.79 1.53
C ALA A 150 -10.97 -13.17 0.14
N PRO A 151 -10.10 -12.24 -0.30
CA PRO A 151 -10.10 -11.75 -1.67
C PRO A 151 -9.88 -12.88 -2.70
N GLU A 152 -10.70 -12.91 -3.74
CA GLU A 152 -10.51 -13.73 -4.94
C GLU A 152 -10.00 -12.90 -6.12
N LEU A 153 -10.41 -11.62 -6.20
CA LEU A 153 -9.92 -10.62 -7.15
C LEU A 153 -9.71 -9.31 -6.40
N SER A 154 -8.61 -8.63 -6.66
CA SER A 154 -8.31 -7.31 -6.07
C SER A 154 -8.01 -6.31 -7.17
N CYS A 155 -8.91 -5.35 -7.34
CA CYS A 155 -8.79 -4.23 -8.27
C CYS A 155 -8.12 -3.01 -7.61
N GLY A 156 -8.26 -2.92 -6.28
CA GLY A 156 -7.68 -1.88 -5.44
C GLY A 156 -7.76 -2.28 -3.97
N GLU A 157 -7.26 -1.43 -3.09
CA GLU A 157 -7.24 -1.70 -1.65
C GLU A 157 -8.64 -1.59 -1.04
N MET A 158 -9.05 -2.64 -0.34
CA MET A 158 -10.28 -2.72 0.44
C MET A 158 -10.03 -2.19 1.85
N LEU A 159 -10.90 -1.31 2.32
CA LEU A 159 -10.78 -0.56 3.57
C LEU A 159 -12.02 -0.74 4.45
N PRO A 160 -11.90 -0.54 5.78
CA PRO A 160 -13.06 -0.40 6.65
C PRO A 160 -14.04 0.66 6.14
N GLY A 161 -15.32 0.29 6.10
CA GLY A 161 -16.41 1.11 5.57
C GLY A 161 -16.78 0.82 4.11
N ASP A 162 -15.96 0.06 3.36
CA ASP A 162 -16.34 -0.37 2.01
C ASP A 162 -17.52 -1.34 2.05
N LEU A 163 -18.39 -1.25 1.05
CA LEU A 163 -19.66 -1.96 1.01
C LEU A 163 -19.50 -3.32 0.32
N ALA A 164 -20.19 -4.33 0.82
CA ALA A 164 -20.20 -5.66 0.23
C ALA A 164 -21.57 -5.96 -0.40
N VAL A 165 -21.61 -6.02 -1.72
CA VAL A 165 -22.83 -6.34 -2.48
C VAL A 165 -22.74 -7.78 -2.99
N PRO A 166 -23.85 -8.54 -3.02
CA PRO A 166 -23.85 -9.88 -3.60
C PRO A 166 -23.25 -9.87 -5.02
N LEU A 167 -22.36 -10.82 -5.30
CA LEU A 167 -21.73 -10.89 -6.61
C LEU A 167 -22.75 -11.36 -7.67
N GLU A 168 -23.08 -10.48 -8.61
CA GLU A 168 -23.89 -10.82 -9.77
C GLU A 168 -22.97 -11.25 -10.92
N LYS A 169 -23.28 -12.40 -11.53
CA LYS A 169 -22.51 -12.88 -12.69
C LYS A 169 -22.73 -11.95 -13.88
N ARG A 170 -21.64 -11.41 -14.43
CA ARG A 170 -21.64 -10.60 -15.64
C ARG A 170 -21.29 -11.45 -16.87
N GLU A 171 -21.97 -11.19 -17.98
CA GLU A 171 -21.65 -11.82 -19.27
C GLU A 171 -20.54 -11.03 -19.97
N THR A 172 -19.49 -11.72 -20.41
CA THR A 172 -18.40 -11.11 -21.17
C THR A 172 -18.88 -10.78 -22.58
N PRO A 173 -18.80 -9.51 -23.02
CA PRO A 173 -19.33 -9.10 -24.32
C PRO A 173 -18.54 -9.73 -25.49
N VAL A 174 -19.26 -10.04 -26.58
CA VAL A 174 -18.64 -10.54 -27.82
C VAL A 174 -17.80 -9.43 -28.44
N PHE A 175 -16.49 -9.64 -28.49
CA PHE A 175 -15.56 -8.66 -29.00
C PHE A 175 -15.45 -8.72 -30.53
N ARG A 176 -15.44 -7.55 -31.17
CA ARG A 176 -15.37 -7.39 -32.62
C ARG A 176 -14.22 -6.50 -33.02
N LYS A 177 -13.62 -6.83 -34.17
CA LYS A 177 -12.56 -6.01 -34.78
C LYS A 177 -13.20 -4.91 -35.62
N VAL A 178 -13.40 -3.76 -35.00
CA VAL A 178 -13.94 -2.56 -35.64
C VAL A 178 -12.85 -1.85 -36.45
N THR A 179 -13.22 -1.09 -37.49
CA THR A 179 -12.30 -0.21 -38.22
C THR A 179 -12.76 1.24 -38.03
N LEU A 180 -11.82 2.12 -37.67
CA LEU A 180 -12.10 3.53 -37.41
C LEU A 180 -11.62 4.41 -38.55
N GLN A 181 -12.54 5.25 -39.04
CA GLN A 181 -12.25 6.32 -39.97
C GLN A 181 -11.92 7.59 -39.16
N PRO A 182 -10.83 8.32 -39.47
CA PRO A 182 -10.44 9.52 -38.74
C PRO A 182 -11.50 10.62 -38.71
N PHE A 183 -12.32 10.71 -39.76
CA PHE A 183 -13.40 11.69 -39.90
C PHE A 183 -14.68 10.98 -40.32
N THR A 184 -15.77 11.22 -39.57
CA THR A 184 -17.07 10.61 -39.87
C THR A 184 -18.20 11.58 -39.58
N VAL A 185 -19.25 11.54 -40.40
CA VAL A 185 -20.48 12.30 -40.12
C VAL A 185 -21.28 11.62 -39.00
N PRO A 186 -22.05 12.39 -38.20
CA PRO A 186 -23.00 11.82 -37.24
C PRO A 186 -23.94 10.81 -37.91
N ASN A 187 -24.12 9.66 -37.28
CA ASN A 187 -24.95 8.58 -37.79
C ASN A 187 -26.40 8.63 -37.26
N GLY A 188 -26.70 9.61 -36.40
CA GLY A 188 -28.03 9.81 -35.82
C GLY A 188 -28.42 8.80 -34.74
N LYS A 189 -27.52 7.88 -34.37
CA LYS A 189 -27.72 6.94 -33.26
C LYS A 189 -27.53 7.64 -31.91
N VAL A 190 -27.72 6.88 -30.84
CA VAL A 190 -27.60 7.36 -29.45
C VAL A 190 -26.24 8.03 -29.25
N THR A 191 -26.26 9.23 -28.67
CA THR A 191 -25.06 9.98 -28.32
C THR A 191 -25.02 10.31 -26.83
N GLY A 192 -23.81 10.41 -26.31
CA GLY A 192 -23.52 10.72 -24.92
C GLY A 192 -22.20 11.45 -24.77
N ARG A 193 -21.70 11.51 -23.53
CA ARG A 193 -20.43 12.12 -23.18
C ARG A 193 -19.73 11.30 -22.11
N ILE A 194 -18.40 11.27 -22.15
CA ILE A 194 -17.58 10.77 -21.04
C ILE A 194 -17.66 11.79 -19.91
N ILE A 195 -18.14 11.37 -18.75
CA ILE A 195 -18.36 12.28 -17.60
C ILE A 195 -17.36 12.09 -16.47
N MET A 196 -16.70 10.93 -16.40
CA MET A 196 -15.69 10.62 -15.39
C MET A 196 -14.88 9.40 -15.85
N GLY A 197 -13.59 9.35 -15.58
CA GLY A 197 -12.76 8.15 -15.71
C GLY A 197 -12.73 7.36 -14.41
N ASP A 198 -12.40 6.07 -14.51
CA ASP A 198 -12.08 5.27 -13.34
C ASP A 198 -10.92 5.89 -12.54
N TRP A 199 -10.92 5.74 -11.22
CA TRP A 199 -9.97 6.42 -10.31
C TRP A 199 -9.86 7.95 -10.50
N PHE A 200 -10.90 8.58 -11.06
CA PHE A 200 -10.96 10.01 -11.39
C PHE A 200 -9.97 10.47 -12.46
N GLU A 201 -9.46 9.56 -13.28
CA GLU A 201 -8.63 9.92 -14.44
C GLU A 201 -9.40 10.87 -15.38
N SER A 202 -8.77 11.99 -15.73
CA SER A 202 -9.33 12.97 -16.68
C SER A 202 -9.00 12.64 -18.14
N VAL A 203 -8.05 11.72 -18.34
CA VAL A 203 -7.49 11.31 -19.63
C VAL A 203 -7.36 9.80 -19.64
N GLY A 204 -7.72 9.16 -20.75
CA GLY A 204 -7.65 7.70 -20.90
C GLY A 204 -7.10 7.29 -22.26
N GLY A 205 -6.43 6.13 -22.27
CA GLY A 205 -5.98 5.43 -23.47
C GLY A 205 -6.69 4.09 -23.61
N ALA A 206 -6.19 3.22 -24.49
CA ALA A 206 -6.69 1.85 -24.57
C ALA A 206 -6.61 1.15 -23.20
N LYS A 207 -7.64 0.37 -22.85
CA LYS A 207 -7.90 -0.30 -21.56
C LYS A 207 -8.37 0.58 -20.40
N SER A 208 -8.34 1.91 -20.53
CA SER A 208 -8.93 2.79 -19.51
C SER A 208 -10.45 2.60 -19.47
N LYS A 209 -11.02 2.65 -18.26
CA LYS A 209 -12.46 2.56 -18.03
C LYS A 209 -13.03 3.95 -17.82
N VAL A 210 -14.18 4.20 -18.44
CA VAL A 210 -14.83 5.50 -18.44
C VAL A 210 -16.32 5.36 -18.19
N TYR A 211 -16.89 6.37 -17.54
CA TYR A 211 -18.30 6.46 -17.21
C TYR A 211 -19.00 7.45 -18.14
N LEU A 212 -20.17 7.03 -18.63
CA LEU A 212 -20.94 7.74 -19.64
C LEU A 212 -22.28 8.21 -19.06
N ASN A 213 -22.82 9.32 -19.57
CA ASN A 213 -24.17 9.83 -19.21
C ASN A 213 -25.30 9.27 -20.09
N ILE A 214 -25.10 8.07 -20.63
CA ILE A 214 -26.08 7.32 -21.41
C ILE A 214 -26.18 5.92 -20.83
N GLY A 215 -27.40 5.41 -20.71
CA GLY A 215 -27.67 4.11 -20.10
C GLY A 215 -28.73 3.33 -20.85
N SER A 216 -29.32 2.36 -20.15
CA SER A 216 -30.36 1.49 -20.73
C SER A 216 -31.66 2.24 -21.00
N ASP A 217 -31.88 3.40 -20.37
CA ASP A 217 -33.04 4.28 -20.66
C ASP A 217 -33.04 4.81 -22.10
N LYS A 218 -31.86 4.89 -22.71
CA LYS A 218 -31.63 5.27 -24.11
C LYS A 218 -31.31 4.05 -24.99
N GLY A 219 -31.49 2.84 -24.48
CA GLY A 219 -31.36 1.60 -25.23
C GLY A 219 -29.93 1.06 -25.36
N LEU A 220 -28.96 1.59 -24.61
CA LEU A 220 -27.60 1.07 -24.59
C LEU A 220 -27.56 -0.32 -23.93
N LYS A 221 -26.72 -1.22 -24.45
CA LYS A 221 -26.56 -2.60 -23.99
C LYS A 221 -25.09 -2.94 -23.74
N VAL A 222 -24.86 -3.93 -22.88
CA VAL A 222 -23.53 -4.52 -22.70
C VAL A 222 -23.06 -5.10 -24.04
N GLY A 223 -21.81 -4.80 -24.42
CA GLY A 223 -21.21 -5.16 -25.70
C GLY A 223 -21.48 -4.20 -26.85
N ASP A 224 -22.28 -3.14 -26.64
CA ASP A 224 -22.39 -2.06 -27.63
C ASP A 224 -21.03 -1.37 -27.82
N TYR A 225 -20.74 -1.01 -29.08
CA TYR A 225 -19.55 -0.24 -29.43
C TYR A 225 -19.90 1.24 -29.58
N LEU A 226 -19.10 2.10 -28.97
CA LEU A 226 -19.24 3.54 -29.09
C LEU A 226 -17.99 4.13 -29.73
N ARG A 227 -18.19 5.05 -30.68
CA ARG A 227 -17.14 5.88 -31.24
C ARG A 227 -16.94 7.10 -30.37
N VAL A 228 -15.67 7.42 -30.07
CA VAL A 228 -15.31 8.66 -29.39
C VAL A 228 -15.05 9.75 -30.41
N THR A 229 -15.66 10.90 -30.21
CA THR A 229 -15.54 12.04 -31.11
C THR A 229 -15.31 13.36 -30.40
N ARG A 230 -14.58 14.26 -31.06
CA ARG A 230 -14.36 15.64 -30.60
C ARG A 230 -14.59 16.61 -31.76
N THR A 231 -15.27 17.72 -31.48
CA THR A 231 -15.55 18.77 -32.46
C THR A 231 -14.65 19.97 -32.22
N TYR A 232 -14.32 20.71 -33.29
CA TYR A 232 -13.58 21.96 -33.15
C TYR A 232 -14.39 23.03 -32.39
N ASP A 233 -15.72 23.06 -32.56
CA ASP A 233 -16.59 23.92 -31.75
C ASP A 233 -16.45 23.64 -30.25
N TYR A 234 -16.33 22.37 -29.84
CA TYR A 234 -16.06 22.02 -28.44
C TYR A 234 -14.66 22.49 -28.00
N MET A 235 -13.62 22.20 -28.79
CA MET A 235 -12.24 22.63 -28.47
C MET A 235 -12.10 24.16 -28.40
N TYR A 236 -12.85 24.90 -29.23
CA TYR A 236 -12.82 26.36 -29.26
C TYR A 236 -13.38 26.98 -27.97
N HIS A 237 -14.43 26.38 -27.40
CA HIS A 237 -15.06 26.84 -26.16
C HIS A 237 -14.43 26.24 -24.90
N ASP A 238 -13.49 25.32 -25.06
CA ASP A 238 -12.73 24.76 -23.95
C ASP A 238 -11.81 25.83 -23.33
N PRO A 239 -11.74 25.95 -21.98
CA PRO A 239 -10.93 26.96 -21.33
C PRO A 239 -9.43 26.89 -21.65
N GLU A 240 -8.91 25.70 -21.95
CA GLU A 240 -7.49 25.42 -22.16
C GLU A 240 -7.18 25.21 -23.65
N MET A 241 -7.85 24.27 -24.31
CA MET A 241 -7.68 24.01 -25.75
C MET A 241 -8.10 25.23 -26.60
N GLY A 242 -9.05 26.03 -26.10
CA GLY A 242 -9.53 27.24 -26.74
C GLY A 242 -8.47 28.35 -26.83
N LEU A 243 -7.43 28.31 -25.98
CA LEU A 243 -6.41 29.36 -25.93
C LEU A 243 -5.63 29.49 -27.23
N THR A 244 -5.36 28.38 -27.92
CA THR A 244 -4.68 28.40 -29.23
C THR A 244 -5.48 29.18 -30.27
N PHE A 245 -6.81 29.17 -30.19
CA PHE A 245 -7.70 29.91 -31.10
C PHE A 245 -7.82 31.40 -30.75
N LYS A 246 -7.29 31.84 -29.60
CA LYS A 246 -7.22 33.28 -29.23
C LYS A 246 -5.99 33.97 -29.81
N GLY A 247 -5.01 33.21 -30.31
CA GLY A 247 -3.87 33.75 -31.04
C GLY A 247 -4.26 34.31 -32.40
N ARG A 248 -3.39 35.12 -33.01
CA ARG A 248 -3.58 35.54 -34.41
C ARG A 248 -3.38 34.31 -35.32
N PRO A 249 -4.38 33.88 -36.10
CA PRO A 249 -4.26 32.71 -36.98
C PRO A 249 -3.57 33.03 -38.32
N TYR A 250 -3.12 34.27 -38.51
CA TYR A 250 -2.55 34.81 -39.74
C TYR A 250 -1.19 35.45 -39.46
N THR A 251 -0.36 35.50 -40.50
CA THR A 251 0.91 36.24 -40.53
C THR A 251 0.68 37.67 -41.03
N ASP A 252 1.56 38.61 -40.65
CA ASP A 252 1.38 40.04 -40.95
C ASP A 252 1.46 40.37 -42.46
N ASP A 253 1.97 39.45 -43.28
CA ASP A 253 2.08 39.56 -44.74
C ASP A 253 0.86 38.98 -45.50
N GLN A 254 -0.12 38.39 -44.81
CA GLN A 254 -1.34 37.90 -45.45
C GLN A 254 -2.33 39.04 -45.75
N HIS A 255 -2.57 39.29 -47.05
CA HIS A 255 -3.48 40.33 -47.54
C HIS A 255 -4.92 39.82 -47.75
N HIS A 256 -5.94 40.61 -47.39
CA HIS A 256 -7.37 40.27 -47.50
C HIS A 256 -7.77 38.92 -46.88
N THR A 257 -7.29 38.61 -45.67
CA THR A 257 -7.60 37.35 -45.00
C THR A 257 -9.08 37.21 -44.65
N PRO A 258 -9.69 36.04 -44.92
CA PRO A 258 -11.03 35.73 -44.43
C PRO A 258 -11.11 35.75 -42.90
N LYS A 259 -12.21 36.27 -42.35
CA LYS A 259 -12.45 36.25 -40.90
C LYS A 259 -12.90 34.85 -40.45
N ILE A 260 -12.03 34.12 -39.75
CA ILE A 260 -12.39 32.87 -39.09
C ILE A 260 -13.06 33.21 -37.76
N THR A 261 -14.30 32.75 -37.57
CA THR A 261 -15.07 32.98 -36.34
C THR A 261 -15.34 31.66 -35.62
N GLY A 262 -15.74 31.71 -34.35
CA GLY A 262 -16.19 30.52 -33.61
C GLY A 262 -17.25 29.71 -34.36
N ALA A 263 -18.17 30.39 -35.07
CA ALA A 263 -19.20 29.74 -35.87
C ALA A 263 -18.64 28.90 -37.02
N SER A 264 -17.49 29.30 -37.59
CA SER A 264 -16.82 28.55 -38.66
C SER A 264 -16.40 27.15 -38.20
N PHE A 265 -16.11 26.95 -36.91
CA PHE A 265 -15.69 25.65 -36.36
C PHE A 265 -16.83 24.63 -36.22
N ARG A 266 -18.09 25.04 -36.39
CA ARG A 266 -19.24 24.11 -36.43
C ARG A 266 -19.34 23.35 -37.75
N GLU A 267 -18.77 23.92 -38.81
CA GLU A 267 -18.78 23.34 -40.16
C GLU A 267 -17.56 22.45 -40.41
N VAL A 268 -16.56 22.49 -39.52
CA VAL A 268 -15.35 21.67 -39.64
C VAL A 268 -15.65 20.22 -39.22
N PRO A 269 -15.11 19.21 -39.93
CA PRO A 269 -15.30 17.81 -39.59
C PRO A 269 -14.92 17.50 -38.14
N ARG A 270 -15.76 16.72 -37.47
CA ARG A 270 -15.42 16.15 -36.15
C ARG A 270 -14.37 15.04 -36.29
N HIS A 271 -13.55 14.90 -35.26
CA HIS A 271 -12.50 13.90 -35.18
C HIS A 271 -13.03 12.62 -34.56
N THR A 272 -12.62 11.47 -35.08
CA THR A 272 -12.70 10.19 -34.38
C THR A 272 -11.44 10.02 -33.54
N LEU A 273 -11.58 9.98 -32.22
CA LEU A 273 -10.46 9.80 -31.30
C LEU A 273 -10.18 8.33 -30.99
N GLY A 274 -11.18 7.48 -31.14
CA GLY A 274 -11.09 6.07 -30.77
C GLY A 274 -12.45 5.39 -30.70
N ASP A 275 -12.47 4.21 -30.11
CA ASP A 275 -13.68 3.45 -29.80
C ASP A 275 -13.60 2.79 -28.42
N MET A 276 -14.76 2.41 -27.92
CA MET A 276 -14.92 1.74 -26.64
C MET A 276 -16.04 0.70 -26.71
N VAL A 277 -15.94 -0.31 -25.84
CA VAL A 277 -16.98 -1.33 -25.66
C VAL A 277 -17.65 -1.13 -24.30
N VAL A 278 -18.98 -1.20 -24.29
CA VAL A 278 -19.77 -1.07 -23.07
C VAL A 278 -19.65 -2.35 -22.24
N LEU A 279 -19.22 -2.23 -20.99
CA LEU A 279 -19.04 -3.33 -20.04
C LEU A 279 -20.26 -3.49 -19.13
N HIS A 280 -20.82 -2.38 -18.67
CA HIS A 280 -21.96 -2.39 -17.74
C HIS A 280 -22.91 -1.24 -18.05
N VAL A 281 -24.21 -1.47 -17.83
CA VAL A 281 -25.26 -0.47 -18.10
C VAL A 281 -26.20 -0.34 -16.89
N HIS A 282 -26.40 0.89 -16.46
CA HIS A 282 -27.45 1.31 -15.55
C HIS A 282 -28.49 2.15 -16.31
N PRO A 283 -29.65 2.49 -15.71
CA PRO A 283 -30.66 3.30 -16.38
C PRO A 283 -30.11 4.57 -17.01
N ARG A 284 -29.31 5.38 -16.29
CA ARG A 284 -28.86 6.72 -16.73
C ARG A 284 -27.37 6.82 -17.07
N SER A 285 -26.66 5.71 -17.04
CA SER A 285 -25.20 5.68 -17.13
C SER A 285 -24.71 4.33 -17.61
N ALA A 286 -23.48 4.31 -18.11
CA ALA A 286 -22.81 3.10 -18.50
C ALA A 286 -21.32 3.19 -18.21
N THR A 287 -20.71 2.05 -17.97
CA THR A 287 -19.26 1.89 -17.87
C THR A 287 -18.77 1.27 -19.17
N ALA A 288 -17.77 1.88 -19.79
CA ALA A 288 -17.18 1.41 -21.03
C ALA A 288 -15.66 1.35 -20.90
N MET A 289 -15.04 0.42 -21.62
CA MET A 289 -13.59 0.31 -21.72
C MET A 289 -13.15 0.77 -23.10
N ILE A 290 -12.18 1.68 -23.14
CA ILE A 290 -11.57 2.14 -24.38
C ILE A 290 -10.83 0.98 -25.03
N VAL A 291 -11.20 0.68 -26.27
CA VAL A 291 -10.62 -0.40 -27.06
C VAL A 291 -9.45 0.13 -27.88
N THR A 292 -9.70 1.20 -28.62
CA THR A 292 -8.69 1.87 -29.46
C THR A 292 -8.63 3.34 -29.12
N SER A 293 -7.41 3.88 -29.02
CA SER A 293 -7.14 5.31 -28.88
C SER A 293 -6.24 5.73 -30.04
N LEU A 294 -6.78 6.48 -31.00
CA LEU A 294 -6.02 7.09 -32.10
C LEU A 294 -5.38 8.41 -31.66
N GLN A 295 -6.03 9.09 -30.73
CA GLN A 295 -5.59 10.29 -30.04
C GLN A 295 -5.95 10.18 -28.55
N GLU A 296 -5.50 11.13 -27.76
CA GLU A 296 -5.85 11.23 -26.35
C GLU A 296 -7.36 11.42 -26.16
N ILE A 297 -7.99 10.51 -25.41
CA ILE A 297 -9.41 10.58 -25.05
C ILE A 297 -9.53 11.21 -23.67
N GLN A 298 -10.43 12.17 -23.51
CA GLN A 298 -10.55 12.97 -22.30
C GLN A 298 -11.99 12.95 -21.77
N VAL A 299 -12.11 13.17 -20.46
CA VAL A 299 -13.40 13.44 -19.84
C VAL A 299 -13.99 14.71 -20.45
N GLY A 300 -15.19 14.59 -21.00
CA GLY A 300 -15.82 15.62 -21.82
C GLY A 300 -15.95 15.23 -23.28
N ASP A 301 -15.26 14.21 -23.79
CA ASP A 301 -15.45 13.79 -25.18
C ASP A 301 -16.83 13.19 -25.45
N SER A 302 -17.33 13.41 -26.66
CA SER A 302 -18.64 12.90 -27.08
C SER A 302 -18.52 11.46 -27.53
N VAL A 303 -19.52 10.64 -27.23
CA VAL A 303 -19.60 9.25 -27.68
C VAL A 303 -20.84 9.04 -28.53
N GLU A 304 -20.75 8.15 -29.52
CA GLU A 304 -21.84 7.82 -30.43
C GLU A 304 -21.91 6.32 -30.69
N LEU A 305 -23.09 5.74 -30.59
CA LEU A 305 -23.32 4.32 -30.84
C LEU A 305 -22.98 3.93 -32.27
N MET A 306 -22.24 2.84 -32.43
CA MET A 306 -21.78 2.34 -33.72
C MET A 306 -22.69 1.23 -34.27
N ASP A 307 -22.65 1.03 -35.59
CA ASP A 307 -23.05 -0.25 -36.18
C ASP A 307 -21.81 -1.10 -36.38
N VAL A 308 -21.76 -2.24 -35.70
CA VAL A 308 -20.62 -3.18 -35.77
C VAL A 308 -21.09 -4.59 -36.12
N SER A 309 -22.32 -4.73 -36.61
CA SER A 309 -22.91 -6.02 -36.98
C SER A 309 -22.06 -6.78 -38.01
N ASP A 310 -21.53 -6.06 -38.99
CA ASP A 310 -20.65 -6.59 -40.05
C ASP A 310 -19.17 -6.75 -39.62
N ALA A 311 -18.80 -6.28 -38.43
CA ALA A 311 -17.42 -6.35 -37.97
C ALA A 311 -17.06 -7.80 -37.57
N PRO A 312 -15.89 -8.32 -38.01
CA PRO A 312 -15.45 -9.66 -37.66
C PRO A 312 -15.39 -9.86 -36.14
N VAL A 313 -16.01 -10.94 -35.66
CA VAL A 313 -15.86 -11.36 -34.26
C VAL A 313 -14.42 -11.81 -34.04
N VAL A 314 -13.81 -11.30 -32.98
CA VAL A 314 -12.51 -11.81 -32.53
C VAL A 314 -12.80 -13.08 -31.75
N THR A 315 -12.61 -14.22 -32.42
CA THR A 315 -12.50 -15.49 -31.73
C THR A 315 -11.14 -15.51 -31.04
N VAL A 316 -11.11 -15.12 -29.77
CA VAL A 316 -10.02 -15.58 -28.91
C VAL A 316 -10.12 -17.11 -29.00
N PRO A 317 -9.10 -17.84 -29.47
CA PRO A 317 -9.13 -19.29 -29.36
C PRO A 317 -9.45 -19.57 -27.90
N PRO A 318 -10.38 -20.51 -27.59
CA PRO A 318 -10.56 -20.89 -26.20
C PRO A 318 -9.15 -21.14 -25.68
N SER A 319 -8.74 -20.38 -24.66
CA SER A 319 -7.61 -20.80 -23.83
C SER A 319 -7.86 -22.28 -23.62
N PRO A 320 -6.95 -23.18 -24.06
CA PRO A 320 -7.26 -24.59 -24.27
C PRO A 320 -8.09 -25.01 -23.11
N ALA A 321 -9.35 -25.39 -23.40
CA ALA A 321 -10.26 -25.81 -22.36
C ALA A 321 -9.48 -26.89 -21.63
N VAL A 322 -8.94 -26.55 -20.45
CA VAL A 322 -8.54 -27.54 -19.49
C VAL A 322 -9.88 -28.18 -19.24
N THR A 323 -10.08 -29.33 -19.88
CA THR A 323 -11.14 -30.25 -19.53
C THR A 323 -11.00 -30.39 -18.03
N MET A 324 -11.84 -29.68 -17.30
CA MET A 324 -12.21 -30.04 -15.94
C MET A 324 -13.03 -31.33 -16.06
N GLU A 325 -12.37 -32.38 -16.53
CA GLU A 325 -12.50 -33.65 -15.85
C GLU A 325 -12.04 -33.38 -14.41
N THR A 326 -12.74 -33.96 -13.46
CA THR A 326 -12.65 -33.72 -12.02
C THR A 326 -11.21 -33.94 -11.50
N ALA A 327 -10.36 -32.94 -11.71
CA ALA A 327 -9.05 -32.78 -11.15
C ALA A 327 -8.96 -31.29 -10.78
N ALA A 328 -8.94 -31.02 -9.48
CA ALA A 328 -8.88 -29.68 -8.93
C ALA A 328 -7.83 -28.82 -9.66
N PRO A 329 -8.08 -27.51 -9.89
CA PRO A 329 -7.07 -26.63 -10.45
C PRO A 329 -5.81 -26.74 -9.59
N VAL A 330 -4.65 -27.04 -10.21
CA VAL A 330 -3.37 -26.95 -9.52
C VAL A 330 -3.13 -25.46 -9.31
N LEU A 331 -3.55 -25.00 -8.13
CA LEU A 331 -3.33 -23.63 -7.67
C LEU A 331 -1.82 -23.35 -7.78
N PRO A 332 -1.43 -22.15 -8.27
CA PRO A 332 -0.02 -21.78 -8.33
C PRO A 332 0.58 -21.95 -6.93
N SER A 333 1.64 -22.73 -6.86
CA SER A 333 2.14 -23.20 -5.57
C SER A 333 2.98 -22.09 -4.96
N PRO A 334 2.64 -21.60 -3.76
CA PRO A 334 3.47 -20.61 -3.09
C PRO A 334 4.87 -21.20 -2.86
N PRO A 335 5.90 -20.35 -2.78
CA PRO A 335 7.23 -20.83 -2.43
C PRO A 335 7.21 -21.50 -1.05
N THR A 336 8.13 -22.41 -0.80
CA THR A 336 8.38 -22.94 0.55
C THR A 336 9.59 -22.26 1.14
N ILE A 337 9.56 -21.98 2.44
CA ILE A 337 10.68 -21.45 3.20
C ILE A 337 10.81 -22.19 4.53
N ALA A 338 12.02 -22.64 4.85
CA ALA A 338 12.39 -23.16 6.15
C ALA A 338 13.65 -22.46 6.62
N CYS A 339 13.69 -21.98 7.85
CA CYS A 339 14.84 -21.27 8.38
C CYS A 339 15.34 -21.92 9.66
N VAL A 340 16.63 -21.85 9.89
CA VAL A 340 17.29 -22.32 11.11
C VAL A 340 18.17 -21.19 11.64
N ALA A 341 18.07 -20.94 12.94
CA ALA A 341 18.99 -20.06 13.65
C ALA A 341 20.17 -20.89 14.20
N SER A 342 21.38 -20.38 14.06
CA SER A 342 22.59 -21.01 14.57
C SER A 342 23.54 -19.94 15.13
N PRO A 343 23.77 -19.92 16.46
CA PRO A 343 23.11 -20.73 17.49
C PRO A 343 21.68 -20.25 17.81
N VAL A 344 20.84 -21.15 18.35
CA VAL A 344 19.45 -20.83 18.78
C VAL A 344 19.37 -20.13 20.14
N SER A 345 20.46 -20.11 20.90
CA SER A 345 20.62 -19.38 22.16
C SER A 345 21.91 -18.59 22.11
N VAL A 346 21.85 -17.31 22.49
CA VAL A 346 22.99 -16.37 22.52
C VAL A 346 22.94 -15.54 23.80
N ARG A 347 24.08 -15.01 24.25
CA ARG A 347 24.08 -14.00 25.32
C ARG A 347 23.85 -12.61 24.74
N VAL A 348 23.38 -11.69 25.59
CA VAL A 348 23.30 -10.26 25.22
C VAL A 348 24.66 -9.79 24.68
N GLY A 349 24.66 -9.24 23.46
CA GLY A 349 25.88 -8.78 22.77
C GLY A 349 26.50 -9.79 21.80
N GLU A 350 26.03 -11.04 21.80
CA GLU A 350 26.42 -12.02 20.79
C GLU A 350 25.46 -11.97 19.58
N SER A 351 25.80 -12.69 18.50
CA SER A 351 24.99 -12.72 17.28
C SER A 351 24.58 -14.13 16.91
N SER A 352 23.43 -14.25 16.24
CA SER A 352 22.94 -15.50 15.67
C SER A 352 22.77 -15.37 14.17
N THR A 353 23.18 -16.40 13.42
CA THR A 353 22.96 -16.45 11.97
C THR A 353 21.71 -17.24 11.65
N ILE A 354 20.79 -16.63 10.91
CA ILE A 354 19.58 -17.24 10.38
C ILE A 354 19.87 -17.61 8.93
N THR A 355 19.78 -18.90 8.61
CA THR A 355 19.88 -19.40 7.24
C THR A 355 18.52 -19.96 6.81
N CYS A 356 18.04 -19.53 5.65
CA CYS A 356 16.79 -19.99 5.09
C CYS A 356 17.00 -20.79 3.81
N ASP A 357 16.40 -21.97 3.75
CA ASP A 357 16.25 -22.75 2.55
C ASP A 357 14.91 -22.40 1.91
N THR A 358 14.96 -21.98 0.65
CA THR A 358 13.77 -21.59 -0.12
C THR A 358 13.66 -22.42 -1.37
N THR A 359 12.43 -22.77 -1.74
CA THR A 359 12.16 -23.54 -2.96
C THR A 359 10.91 -23.00 -3.62
N SER A 360 10.95 -22.83 -4.94
CA SER A 360 9.77 -22.51 -5.74
C SER A 360 9.33 -23.80 -6.44
N PRO A 361 8.19 -24.40 -6.07
CA PRO A 361 7.66 -25.56 -6.79
C PRO A 361 7.43 -25.26 -8.28
N ASP A 362 7.14 -24.00 -8.59
CA ASP A 362 6.91 -23.49 -9.95
C ASP A 362 8.22 -22.98 -10.62
N ASN A 363 9.38 -23.22 -10.00
CA ASN A 363 10.71 -22.83 -10.48
C ASN A 363 10.86 -21.33 -10.84
N ARG A 364 10.30 -20.46 -10.00
CA ARG A 364 10.33 -18.99 -10.13
C ARG A 364 11.47 -18.35 -9.33
N PRO A 365 11.96 -17.16 -9.73
CA PRO A 365 12.92 -16.41 -8.93
C PRO A 365 12.31 -15.99 -7.59
N LEU A 366 13.07 -16.12 -6.50
CA LEU A 366 12.62 -15.81 -5.14
C LEU A 366 13.41 -14.66 -4.52
N THR A 367 12.69 -13.74 -3.88
CA THR A 367 13.25 -12.70 -3.03
C THR A 367 12.95 -13.01 -1.57
N VAL A 368 13.97 -12.99 -0.71
CA VAL A 368 13.82 -13.24 0.74
C VAL A 368 14.00 -11.95 1.52
N ARG A 369 13.10 -11.69 2.47
CA ARG A 369 13.16 -10.55 3.39
C ARG A 369 13.11 -11.04 4.83
N PHE A 370 13.80 -10.31 5.71
CA PHE A 370 13.89 -10.62 7.13
C PHE A 370 13.43 -9.44 7.98
N THR A 371 12.71 -9.74 9.05
CA THR A 371 12.34 -8.79 10.10
C THR A 371 12.53 -9.44 11.47
N ALA A 372 12.89 -8.65 12.48
CA ALA A 372 13.06 -9.13 13.85
C ALA A 372 12.27 -8.20 14.79
N ASN A 373 11.69 -8.77 15.85
CA ASN A 373 10.98 -7.99 16.88
C ASN A 373 11.92 -7.36 17.92
N GLY A 374 13.22 -7.61 17.81
CA GLY A 374 14.27 -7.07 18.67
C GLY A 374 15.64 -7.28 18.03
N GLY A 375 16.59 -6.43 18.39
CA GLY A 375 17.96 -6.48 17.87
C GLY A 375 18.09 -5.90 16.47
N LYS A 376 19.34 -5.84 16.00
CA LYS A 376 19.66 -5.33 14.68
C LYS A 376 19.83 -6.49 13.72
N ILE A 377 19.02 -6.53 12.67
CA ILE A 377 19.11 -7.56 11.63
C ILE A 377 19.76 -7.00 10.37
N THR A 378 20.77 -7.72 9.85
CA THR A 378 21.42 -7.43 8.57
C THR A 378 21.33 -8.68 7.71
N TYR A 379 20.97 -8.55 6.43
CA TYR A 379 20.72 -9.72 5.59
C TYR A 379 21.17 -9.52 4.14
N SER A 380 21.52 -10.63 3.50
CA SER A 380 21.84 -10.72 2.09
C SER A 380 21.36 -12.07 1.56
N ASN A 381 20.61 -12.04 0.45
CA ASN A 381 19.99 -13.22 -0.13
C ASN A 381 19.14 -13.99 0.91
N ASN A 382 19.46 -15.26 1.16
CA ASN A 382 18.75 -16.15 2.07
C ASN A 382 19.41 -16.29 3.45
N LYS A 383 20.36 -15.41 3.80
CA LYS A 383 21.04 -15.41 5.11
C LYS A 383 20.90 -14.06 5.80
N ALA A 384 20.64 -14.10 7.10
CA ALA A 384 20.56 -12.95 7.97
C ALA A 384 21.40 -13.13 9.23
N THR A 385 21.99 -12.05 9.72
CA THR A 385 22.69 -11.99 11.01
C THR A 385 21.90 -11.10 11.95
N LEU A 386 21.50 -11.67 13.08
CA LEU A 386 20.86 -10.98 14.20
C LEU A 386 21.93 -10.59 15.21
N ASP A 387 22.09 -9.29 15.45
CA ASP A 387 22.94 -8.71 16.50
C ASP A 387 22.07 -8.31 17.71
N THR A 388 22.47 -8.79 18.89
CA THR A 388 21.73 -8.64 20.15
C THR A 388 22.32 -7.60 21.11
N ALA A 389 23.30 -6.80 20.67
CA ALA A 389 24.00 -5.82 21.52
C ALA A 389 23.07 -4.83 22.25
N ASP A 390 22.01 -4.36 21.60
CA ASP A 390 21.07 -3.39 22.16
C ASP A 390 19.73 -4.03 22.60
N THR A 391 19.75 -5.32 22.95
CA THR A 391 18.55 -6.08 23.32
C THR A 391 18.55 -6.50 24.78
N GLY A 392 17.36 -6.54 25.40
CA GLY A 392 17.16 -7.18 26.70
C GLY A 392 17.16 -8.71 26.58
N SER A 393 17.27 -9.42 27.71
CA SER A 393 17.12 -10.87 27.75
C SER A 393 15.70 -11.31 27.39
N GLY A 394 15.56 -12.40 26.64
CA GLY A 394 14.27 -12.95 26.24
C GLY A 394 14.27 -13.47 24.79
N PRO A 395 13.14 -14.03 24.34
CA PRO A 395 13.02 -14.57 22.99
C PRO A 395 12.92 -13.45 21.95
N ILE A 396 13.81 -13.47 20.96
CA ILE A 396 13.72 -12.66 19.75
C ILE A 396 13.17 -13.53 18.63
N ASN A 397 12.05 -13.12 18.06
CA ASN A 397 11.43 -13.76 16.90
C ASN A 397 11.93 -13.08 15.63
N VAL A 398 12.61 -13.85 14.79
CA VAL A 398 13.03 -13.45 13.45
C VAL A 398 12.06 -14.06 12.44
N ARG A 399 11.34 -13.22 11.70
CA ARG A 399 10.46 -13.62 10.62
C ARG A 399 11.18 -13.49 9.29
N ALA A 400 11.14 -14.55 8.49
CA ALA A 400 11.63 -14.56 7.12
C ALA A 400 10.46 -14.78 6.16
N MET A 401 10.46 -14.07 5.04
CA MET A 401 9.44 -14.18 3.99
C MET A 401 10.11 -14.39 2.64
N ALA A 402 9.78 -15.48 1.96
CA ALA A 402 10.13 -15.70 0.55
C ALA A 402 8.96 -15.27 -0.33
N MET A 403 9.24 -14.52 -1.38
CA MET A 403 8.25 -14.02 -2.34
C MET A 403 8.73 -14.29 -3.76
N ASP A 404 7.85 -14.82 -4.61
CA ASP A 404 8.13 -14.98 -6.04
C ASP A 404 7.79 -13.69 -6.83
N ASP A 405 8.08 -13.69 -8.13
CA ASP A 405 7.78 -12.58 -9.03
C ASP A 405 6.29 -12.39 -9.37
N ARG A 406 5.42 -13.23 -8.79
CA ARG A 406 3.95 -13.16 -8.87
C ARG A 406 3.34 -12.75 -7.52
N ASN A 407 4.16 -12.30 -6.57
CA ASN A 407 3.78 -11.94 -5.20
C ASN A 407 3.18 -13.09 -4.36
N LEU A 408 3.38 -14.35 -4.76
CA LEU A 408 3.09 -15.49 -3.89
C LEU A 408 4.17 -15.57 -2.84
N SER A 409 3.78 -15.74 -1.58
CA SER A 409 4.72 -15.74 -0.47
C SER A 409 4.48 -16.88 0.51
N ALA A 410 5.56 -17.26 1.17
CA ALA A 410 5.52 -18.03 2.39
C ALA A 410 6.42 -17.38 3.42
N SER A 411 6.05 -17.54 4.68
CA SER A 411 6.83 -17.00 5.79
C SER A 411 7.01 -18.04 6.88
N THR A 412 8.14 -17.94 7.57
CA THR A 412 8.46 -18.74 8.75
C THR A 412 9.07 -17.84 9.80
N SER A 413 8.97 -18.25 11.05
CA SER A 413 9.62 -17.58 12.18
C SER A 413 10.56 -18.53 12.89
N VAL A 414 11.75 -18.03 13.23
CA VAL A 414 12.68 -18.71 14.13
C VAL A 414 12.87 -17.85 15.37
N THR A 415 12.93 -18.51 16.53
CA THR A 415 13.16 -17.84 17.80
C THR A 415 14.62 -18.03 18.20
N VAL A 416 15.29 -16.93 18.50
CA VAL A 416 16.61 -16.91 19.13
C VAL A 416 16.40 -16.49 20.58
N ASN A 417 16.80 -17.35 21.52
CA ASN A 417 16.70 -17.03 22.93
C ASN A 417 17.92 -16.21 23.36
N VAL A 418 17.71 -15.00 23.88
CA VAL A 418 18.77 -14.19 24.47
C VAL A 418 18.84 -14.46 25.95
N GLU A 419 19.90 -15.15 26.38
CA GLU A 419 20.13 -15.47 27.77
C GLU A 419 20.44 -14.21 28.57
N PRO A 420 19.91 -14.09 29.81
CA PRO A 420 20.34 -13.04 30.71
C PRO A 420 21.85 -13.15 30.95
N PRO A 421 22.53 -12.02 31.19
CA PRO A 421 23.92 -12.04 31.62
C PRO A 421 24.05 -13.00 32.81
N VAL A 422 25.07 -13.87 32.79
CA VAL A 422 25.29 -14.82 33.87
C VAL A 422 25.32 -14.04 35.18
N ALA A 423 24.38 -14.34 36.09
CA ALA A 423 24.39 -13.77 37.42
C ALA A 423 25.77 -14.07 38.00
N MET A 424 26.54 -13.02 38.27
CA MET A 424 27.77 -13.16 39.06
C MET A 424 27.39 -13.98 40.28
N GLY A 425 28.12 -15.07 40.54
CA GLY A 425 27.85 -15.92 41.71
C GLY A 425 27.73 -15.10 42.99
N PRO A 426 27.17 -15.67 44.08
CA PRO A 426 26.92 -14.92 45.31
C PRO A 426 28.15 -14.11 45.70
N PRO A 427 28.00 -12.82 46.04
CA PRO A 427 29.15 -11.97 46.32
C PRO A 427 30.02 -12.60 47.41
N VAL A 428 31.31 -12.69 47.16
CA VAL A 428 32.26 -13.32 48.09
C VAL A 428 32.93 -12.22 48.93
N PRO A 429 33.06 -12.38 50.26
CA PRO A 429 33.82 -11.46 51.08
C PRO A 429 35.27 -11.35 50.61
N LYS A 430 35.81 -10.12 50.64
CA LYS A 430 37.19 -9.85 50.25
C LYS A 430 37.98 -9.31 51.44
N LYS A 431 39.10 -9.96 51.79
CA LYS A 431 40.09 -9.40 52.73
C LYS A 431 40.72 -8.18 52.06
N LEU A 432 40.45 -7.00 52.62
CA LEU A 432 40.96 -5.73 52.11
C LEU A 432 42.37 -5.45 52.59
N ASN A 433 42.65 -5.73 53.86
CA ASN A 433 43.94 -5.49 54.48
C ASN A 433 44.07 -6.22 55.83
N GLU A 434 45.24 -6.09 56.44
CA GLU A 434 45.57 -6.58 57.78
C GLU A 434 46.30 -5.49 58.57
N LEU A 435 45.84 -5.22 59.79
CA LEU A 435 46.44 -4.25 60.69
C LEU A 435 47.35 -4.97 61.67
N GLU A 436 48.65 -4.68 61.64
CA GLU A 436 49.62 -5.23 62.59
C GLU A 436 49.68 -4.39 63.87
N PHE A 437 49.81 -5.06 65.02
CA PHE A 437 49.93 -4.42 66.33
C PHE A 437 51.25 -4.72 67.04
N LYS A 438 51.72 -3.75 67.82
CA LYS A 438 52.86 -3.92 68.73
C LYS A 438 52.54 -4.95 69.83
N PRO A 439 53.57 -5.63 70.38
CA PRO A 439 53.39 -6.58 71.48
C PRO A 439 52.61 -5.97 72.65
N LYS A 440 51.65 -6.73 73.19
CA LYS A 440 50.79 -6.37 74.33
C LYS A 440 50.01 -5.06 74.14
N SER A 441 49.78 -4.64 72.88
CA SER A 441 49.10 -3.39 72.55
C SER A 441 47.86 -3.62 71.69
N ALA A 442 46.83 -2.83 71.96
CA ALA A 442 45.66 -2.65 71.10
C ALA A 442 45.60 -1.25 70.47
N TYR A 443 46.67 -0.47 70.58
CA TYR A 443 46.72 0.90 70.08
C TYR A 443 46.81 0.92 68.54
N VAL A 444 45.89 1.65 67.91
CA VAL A 444 45.89 1.87 66.45
C VAL A 444 46.86 3.02 66.16
N ASP A 445 48.07 2.68 65.72
CA ASP A 445 49.10 3.67 65.39
C ASP A 445 48.85 4.35 64.03
N ASN A 446 49.74 5.27 63.63
CA ASN A 446 49.56 6.03 62.40
C ASN A 446 49.62 5.16 61.13
N ARG A 447 50.32 4.02 61.15
CA ARG A 447 50.35 3.08 60.02
C ARG A 447 49.02 2.37 59.90
N ALA A 448 48.47 1.89 61.02
CA ALA A 448 47.15 1.26 61.05
C ALA A 448 46.04 2.26 60.69
N LYS A 449 46.15 3.54 61.11
CA LYS A 449 45.23 4.61 60.69
C LYS A 449 45.26 4.83 59.18
N ALA A 450 46.43 4.92 58.56
CA ALA A 450 46.53 5.09 57.10
C ALA A 450 45.82 3.96 56.34
N VAL A 451 45.97 2.71 56.78
CA VAL A 451 45.23 1.57 56.21
C VAL A 451 43.71 1.71 56.41
N LEU A 452 43.28 2.15 57.59
CA LEU A 452 41.87 2.36 57.90
C LEU A 452 41.27 3.55 57.12
N ASP A 453 42.09 4.53 56.72
CA ASP A 453 41.66 5.66 55.87
C ASP A 453 41.29 5.18 54.47
N ASP A 454 42.11 4.32 53.87
CA ASP A 454 41.82 3.70 52.57
C ASP A 454 40.57 2.80 52.63
N VAL A 455 40.40 2.07 53.73
CA VAL A 455 39.21 1.26 53.98
C VAL A 455 37.97 2.15 54.11
N ALA A 456 38.06 3.29 54.82
CA ALA A 456 36.97 4.23 54.96
C ALA A 456 36.57 4.85 53.62
N LEU A 457 37.52 5.20 52.76
CA LEU A 457 37.23 5.72 51.41
C LEU A 457 36.44 4.71 50.58
N ARG A 458 36.83 3.42 50.63
CA ARG A 458 36.09 2.33 49.96
C ARG A 458 34.68 2.17 50.51
N MET A 459 34.50 2.28 51.83
CA MET A 459 33.19 2.20 52.48
C MET A 459 32.25 3.38 52.17
N GLN A 460 32.82 4.54 51.86
CA GLN A 460 32.08 5.71 51.38
C GLN A 460 31.67 5.56 49.91
N GLN A 461 32.52 4.94 49.09
CA GLN A 461 32.23 4.68 47.67
C GLN A 461 31.19 3.57 47.45
N ASP A 462 31.13 2.58 48.34
CA ASP A 462 30.13 1.51 48.30
C ASP A 462 29.26 1.55 49.57
N PRO A 463 28.09 2.23 49.54
CA PRO A 463 27.20 2.33 50.70
C PRO A 463 26.49 1.02 51.06
N SER A 464 26.50 0.03 50.16
CA SER A 464 25.80 -1.25 50.34
C SER A 464 26.63 -2.32 51.05
N SER A 465 27.95 -2.16 51.11
CA SER A 465 28.86 -3.09 51.78
C SER A 465 28.88 -2.92 53.30
N THR A 466 29.31 -3.97 54.00
CA THR A 466 29.61 -3.96 55.44
C THR A 466 31.06 -4.41 55.67
N LEU A 467 31.62 -4.05 56.82
CA LEU A 467 32.95 -4.50 57.25
C LEU A 467 32.85 -5.55 58.35
N VAL A 468 33.72 -6.54 58.27
CA VAL A 468 34.01 -7.44 59.39
C VAL A 468 35.47 -7.27 59.79
N LEU A 469 35.69 -6.89 61.05
CA LEU A 469 37.01 -6.73 61.66
C LEU A 469 37.28 -7.92 62.57
N ILE A 470 38.21 -8.78 62.19
CA ILE A 470 38.56 -10.00 62.94
C ILE A 470 39.87 -9.74 63.67
N GLY A 471 39.82 -9.53 64.99
CA GLY A 471 40.99 -9.29 65.82
C GLY A 471 41.56 -10.58 66.40
N SER A 472 42.88 -10.67 66.44
CA SER A 472 43.63 -11.82 66.97
C SER A 472 44.63 -11.40 68.05
N SER A 473 45.02 -12.35 68.89
CA SER A 473 46.05 -12.17 69.92
C SER A 473 47.11 -13.26 69.84
N GLN A 474 48.38 -12.89 70.00
CA GLN A 474 49.46 -13.87 69.94
C GLN A 474 49.52 -14.72 71.22
N ALA A 475 50.05 -15.95 71.10
CA ALA A 475 50.34 -16.80 72.25
C ALA A 475 51.18 -16.06 73.31
N GLY A 476 50.71 -16.05 74.56
CA GLY A 476 51.31 -15.31 75.68
C GLY A 476 50.77 -13.88 75.87
N GLU A 477 49.86 -13.41 75.01
CA GLU A 477 49.10 -12.18 75.21
C GLU A 477 47.74 -12.46 75.89
N SER A 478 47.16 -11.45 76.55
CA SER A 478 45.79 -11.56 77.06
C SER A 478 44.80 -11.79 75.92
N PRO A 479 43.90 -12.79 76.00
CA PRO A 479 42.86 -13.00 74.99
C PRO A 479 41.95 -11.79 74.75
N SER A 480 41.82 -10.90 75.75
CA SER A 480 41.06 -9.66 75.62
C SER A 480 41.63 -8.69 74.58
N LEU A 481 42.93 -8.80 74.24
CA LEU A 481 43.56 -7.93 73.24
C LEU A 481 43.01 -8.15 71.84
N ALA A 482 42.57 -9.36 71.49
CA ALA A 482 41.94 -9.66 70.21
C ALA A 482 40.68 -8.79 69.99
N ALA A 483 39.76 -8.83 70.96
CA ALA A 483 38.53 -8.03 70.93
C ALA A 483 38.84 -6.53 71.00
N GLN A 484 39.80 -6.12 71.83
CA GLN A 484 40.16 -4.72 71.99
C GLN A 484 40.77 -4.10 70.72
N ARG A 485 41.60 -4.86 69.98
CA ARG A 485 42.17 -4.43 68.70
C ARG A 485 41.09 -4.19 67.64
N ALA A 486 40.16 -5.14 67.49
CA ALA A 486 39.04 -5.01 66.56
C ALA A 486 38.12 -3.83 66.93
N GLN A 487 37.84 -3.64 68.23
CA GLN A 487 37.00 -2.54 68.72
C GLN A 487 37.66 -1.17 68.53
N ASN A 488 38.97 -1.05 68.75
CA ASN A 488 39.69 0.20 68.55
C ASN A 488 39.74 0.58 67.06
N ALA A 489 39.95 -0.39 66.16
CA ALA A 489 39.87 -0.17 64.72
C ALA A 489 38.45 0.24 64.29
N SER A 490 37.41 -0.43 64.81
CA SER A 490 36.00 -0.05 64.57
C SER A 490 35.70 1.37 65.05
N THR A 491 36.22 1.74 66.23
CA THR A 491 36.00 3.08 66.81
C THR A 491 36.64 4.17 65.96
N TYR A 492 37.81 3.92 65.39
CA TYR A 492 38.46 4.86 64.48
C TYR A 492 37.62 5.05 63.20
N LEU A 493 37.18 3.96 62.57
CA LEU A 493 36.33 4.02 61.37
C LEU A 493 35.00 4.73 61.63
N SER A 494 34.36 4.46 62.77
CA SER A 494 33.04 5.05 63.05
C SER A 494 33.12 6.49 63.55
N LYS A 495 33.99 6.78 64.53
CA LYS A 495 34.05 8.11 65.15
C LYS A 495 34.92 9.10 64.39
N SER A 496 36.01 8.64 63.78
CA SER A 496 36.95 9.53 63.07
C SER A 496 36.71 9.62 61.57
N LYS A 497 36.10 8.58 60.95
CA LYS A 497 35.83 8.55 59.51
C LYS A 497 34.35 8.55 59.13
N GLY A 498 33.46 8.54 60.11
CA GLY A 498 32.01 8.69 59.89
C GLY A 498 31.33 7.50 59.24
N ILE A 499 31.94 6.30 59.28
CA ILE A 499 31.27 5.09 58.81
C ILE A 499 30.20 4.68 59.83
N ASP A 500 28.96 4.44 59.39
CA ASP A 500 27.89 3.99 60.29
C ASP A 500 28.33 2.71 61.03
N SER A 501 28.31 2.77 62.36
CA SER A 501 28.62 1.64 63.24
C SER A 501 27.81 0.37 62.91
N LYS A 502 26.59 0.51 62.39
CA LYS A 502 25.75 -0.63 61.96
C LYS A 502 26.34 -1.38 60.77
N ARG A 503 27.25 -0.76 60.02
CA ARG A 503 27.95 -1.34 58.88
C ARG A 503 29.29 -1.98 59.27
N ILE A 504 29.64 -2.03 60.56
CA ILE A 504 30.90 -2.61 61.06
C ILE A 504 30.59 -3.67 62.11
N THR A 505 31.05 -4.89 61.89
CA THR A 505 30.97 -5.99 62.85
C THR A 505 32.37 -6.36 63.32
N THR A 506 32.56 -6.51 64.64
CA THR A 506 33.83 -6.97 65.22
C THR A 506 33.71 -8.43 65.64
N ARG A 507 34.78 -9.21 65.42
CA ARG A 507 34.89 -10.62 65.82
C ARG A 507 36.29 -10.90 66.35
N THR A 508 36.46 -12.01 67.06
CA THR A 508 37.77 -12.56 67.40
C THR A 508 38.12 -13.72 66.46
N GLY A 509 39.38 -13.77 66.02
CA GLY A 509 39.98 -14.86 65.26
C GLY A 509 40.69 -15.86 66.18
N ALA A 510 40.97 -17.06 65.67
CA ALA A 510 41.66 -18.12 66.43
C ALA A 510 43.17 -18.16 66.14
N GLU A 511 43.64 -17.52 65.07
CA GLU A 511 45.06 -17.45 64.75
C GLU A 511 45.88 -16.69 65.82
N PRO A 512 47.01 -17.25 66.30
CA PRO A 512 47.81 -16.64 67.37
C PRO A 512 48.73 -15.52 66.84
N VAL A 513 48.15 -14.52 66.18
CA VAL A 513 48.85 -13.38 65.56
C VAL A 513 48.43 -12.05 66.18
N ARG A 514 49.27 -11.02 66.04
CA ARG A 514 49.00 -9.67 66.54
C ARG A 514 48.37 -8.80 65.45
N ALA A 515 47.18 -9.19 64.99
CA ALA A 515 46.57 -8.58 63.83
C ALA A 515 45.08 -8.28 63.98
N VAL A 516 44.58 -7.39 63.12
CA VAL A 516 43.15 -7.29 62.77
C VAL A 516 43.01 -7.46 61.28
N GLU A 517 42.30 -8.50 60.85
CA GLU A 517 41.91 -8.64 59.46
C GLU A 517 40.72 -7.75 59.14
N VAL A 518 40.78 -7.05 58.01
CA VAL A 518 39.71 -6.16 57.54
C VAL A 518 39.07 -6.79 56.32
N TRP A 519 37.81 -7.22 56.45
CA TRP A 519 37.05 -7.84 55.38
C TRP A 519 35.92 -6.92 54.91
N ASN A 520 35.79 -6.73 53.60
CA ASN A 520 34.58 -6.17 53.00
C ASN A 520 33.62 -7.31 52.67
N VAL A 521 32.38 -7.16 53.10
CA VAL A 521 31.28 -8.08 52.90
C VAL A 521 30.19 -7.34 52.11
N PRO A 522 30.08 -7.57 50.79
CA PRO A 522 29.01 -6.99 49.99
C PRO A 522 27.63 -7.51 50.43
N ALA A 523 26.56 -6.78 50.11
CA ALA A 523 25.21 -7.20 50.43
C ALA A 523 24.90 -8.60 49.86
N GLY A 524 24.44 -9.52 50.71
CA GLY A 524 24.14 -10.91 50.32
C GLY A 524 25.33 -11.88 50.38
N ALA A 525 26.52 -11.42 50.76
CA ALA A 525 27.68 -12.29 50.98
C ALA A 525 27.59 -13.04 52.32
N THR A 526 28.05 -14.29 52.35
CA THR A 526 28.19 -15.03 53.62
C THR A 526 29.32 -14.45 54.46
N MET A 527 29.25 -14.55 55.79
CA MET A 527 30.31 -14.05 56.67
C MET A 527 31.68 -14.66 56.35
N PRO A 528 32.79 -13.89 56.45
CA PRO A 528 34.14 -14.42 56.27
C PRO A 528 34.46 -15.50 57.32
N PRO A 529 35.32 -16.48 56.98
CA PRO A 529 35.67 -17.55 57.89
C PRO A 529 36.38 -16.99 59.13
N GLN A 530 36.06 -17.55 60.30
CA GLN A 530 36.91 -17.41 61.48
C GLN A 530 38.03 -18.43 61.34
N LYS A 531 39.18 -18.00 60.82
CA LYS A 531 40.39 -18.82 60.89
C LYS A 531 41.05 -18.70 62.26
#